data_AF-A0A7V8SQX6-F1
#
_entry.id   AF-A0A7V8SQX6-F1
#
_cell.length_a   1.000
_cell.length_b   1.000
_cell.length_c   1.000
_cell.angle_alpha   90.00
_cell.angle_beta   90.00
_cell.angle_gamma   90.00
#
_symmetry.space_group_name_H-M   'P 1'
#
loop_
_entity.id
_entity.type
_entity.pdbx_description
1 polymer ?
#
loop_
_entity_poly.entity_id
_entity_poly.type
_entity_poly.pdbx_seq_one_letter_code
_entity_poly.pdbx_strand_id
1 'polypeptide(L)'
;MQHAAQQAVRNTREGASGAPASSPASPSGASDGGGSLKLYGGVTTRRVTVRDLGAAKGRGEKWPMLTAYDAMTASVFDEAGIPALLVGDSMGNCHLGYESTVPVTLDEMAMLSAAVVRGTRRALVIADLPFGTYQEGAAQALRSATRLVKESGVGAVKLEGGERSADQVELLVRSGIPVMAHVGLTPQSVHAMGYRIQGRGEEAAQQLLRDAKAVADAGAFSVVLEAVPAELAAEVTRSLDVPTIGIGAGAECDAQVLVWTDMAGLTSGKVPRFVKEYARLRETLGGAARAFADDVVGGAFPEARHSFS
;
A
#
# COMPACT_ATOMS: atom_id res chain seq x y z
N MET A 1 -20.18 -4.43 -32.05
CA MET A 1 -20.57 -3.34 -32.97
C MET A 1 -20.18 -2.05 -32.27
N GLN A 2 -19.15 -1.36 -32.78
CA GLN A 2 -19.23 -0.22 -33.73
C GLN A 2 -19.45 1.11 -32.99
N HIS A 3 -18.97 2.26 -33.41
CA HIS A 3 -17.79 2.71 -34.17
C HIS A 3 -17.94 4.25 -34.24
N ALA A 4 -16.82 4.98 -34.18
CA ALA A 4 -16.62 6.32 -34.78
C ALA A 4 -17.59 7.51 -34.54
N ALA A 5 -17.03 8.60 -33.98
CA ALA A 5 -16.91 9.92 -34.64
C ALA A 5 -15.92 10.81 -33.84
N GLN A 6 -15.11 11.71 -34.40
CA GLN A 6 -14.63 11.92 -35.78
C GLN A 6 -13.31 12.76 -35.72
N GLN A 7 -12.40 12.58 -36.69
CA GLN A 7 -11.24 13.45 -36.92
C GLN A 7 -11.46 14.36 -38.14
N ALA A 8 -10.72 15.47 -38.21
CA ALA A 8 -9.91 16.01 -39.34
C ALA A 8 -9.96 17.55 -39.37
N VAL A 9 -8.87 18.30 -39.63
CA VAL A 9 -8.32 18.74 -40.94
C VAL A 9 -7.23 19.80 -40.58
N ARG A 10 -6.05 19.99 -41.21
CA ARG A 10 -5.33 19.40 -42.36
C ARG A 10 -3.80 19.56 -42.16
N ASN A 11 -2.99 19.00 -43.06
CA ASN A 11 -1.58 19.36 -43.28
C ASN A 11 -1.43 20.46 -44.35
N THR A 12 -0.33 21.22 -44.29
CA THR A 12 0.39 21.74 -45.48
C THR A 12 1.90 21.47 -45.33
N ARG A 13 2.56 21.11 -46.43
CA ARG A 13 4.00 20.84 -46.53
C ARG A 13 4.66 21.89 -47.42
N GLU A 14 5.82 22.37 -47.00
CA GLU A 14 6.97 22.86 -47.79
C GLU A 14 8.14 23.00 -46.79
N GLY A 15 9.42 22.75 -47.10
CA GLY A 15 10.00 22.34 -48.37
C GLY A 15 11.36 22.98 -48.65
N ALA A 16 12.39 22.77 -47.80
CA ALA A 16 13.75 23.27 -48.09
C ALA A 16 14.87 22.41 -47.46
N SER A 17 15.94 22.21 -48.22
CA SER A 17 17.14 21.42 -47.89
C SER A 17 18.33 22.29 -47.46
N GLY A 18 19.20 21.80 -46.57
CA GLY A 18 20.51 22.42 -46.35
C GLY A 18 21.35 21.83 -45.21
N ALA A 19 22.44 21.13 -45.56
CA ALA A 19 23.57 20.78 -44.70
C ALA A 19 24.76 20.38 -45.63
N PRO A 20 26.03 20.36 -45.19
CA PRO A 20 26.54 20.61 -43.83
C PRO A 20 27.65 21.68 -43.74
N ALA A 21 28.06 22.03 -42.52
CA ALA A 21 29.38 22.60 -42.22
C ALA A 21 29.94 21.92 -40.97
N SER A 22 31.25 21.65 -40.95
CA SER A 22 31.90 20.73 -40.03
C SER A 22 32.93 21.39 -39.09
N SER A 23 33.24 20.65 -38.00
CA SER A 23 34.44 20.76 -37.14
C SER A 23 34.35 21.67 -35.90
N PRO A 24 35.10 21.36 -34.81
CA PRO A 24 35.74 20.09 -34.42
C PRO A 24 35.25 19.56 -33.03
N ALA A 25 35.61 18.32 -32.70
CA ALA A 25 35.27 17.68 -31.43
C ALA A 25 36.41 17.76 -30.39
N SER A 26 36.06 17.86 -29.10
CA SER A 26 36.76 17.31 -27.91
C SER A 26 36.18 17.89 -26.59
N PRO A 27 36.28 17.19 -25.43
CA PRO A 27 36.24 15.75 -25.22
C PRO A 27 35.18 15.32 -24.17
N SER A 28 35.12 14.01 -23.93
CA SER A 28 34.34 13.28 -22.91
C SER A 28 34.06 13.98 -21.58
N GLY A 29 32.79 13.92 -21.15
CA GLY A 29 32.34 14.31 -19.81
C GLY A 29 30.99 13.68 -19.45
N ALA A 30 30.84 12.38 -19.66
CA ALA A 30 29.63 11.64 -19.26
C ALA A 30 29.60 11.46 -17.74
N SER A 31 29.09 12.46 -17.02
CA SER A 31 28.66 12.28 -15.64
C SER A 31 27.38 11.46 -15.63
N ASP A 32 27.45 10.21 -15.14
CA ASP A 32 26.28 9.38 -14.95
C ASP A 32 25.26 10.11 -14.06
N GLY A 33 24.11 10.42 -14.64
CA GLY A 33 23.01 11.14 -13.98
C GLY A 33 22.26 10.24 -13.00
N GLY A 34 22.96 9.68 -12.01
CA GLY A 34 22.42 8.89 -10.91
C GLY A 34 21.59 9.72 -9.93
N GLY A 35 20.61 10.48 -10.44
CA GLY A 35 19.66 11.21 -9.64
C GLY A 35 18.78 10.25 -8.87
N SER A 36 19.11 10.02 -7.60
CA SER A 36 18.25 9.32 -6.65
C SER A 36 16.86 9.97 -6.68
N LEU A 37 15.90 9.26 -7.29
CA LEU A 37 14.50 9.68 -7.33
C LEU A 37 14.04 9.83 -5.88
N LYS A 38 13.78 11.08 -5.47
CA LYS A 38 13.15 11.38 -4.18
C LYS A 38 11.78 10.75 -4.17
N LEU A 39 11.33 10.32 -2.99
CA LEU A 39 10.02 9.70 -2.86
C LEU A 39 8.90 10.73 -3.12
N TYR A 40 9.20 12.00 -2.86
CA TYR A 40 8.35 13.15 -3.13
C TYR A 40 8.94 14.13 -4.15
N GLY A 41 8.06 14.89 -4.82
CA GLY A 41 8.44 16.10 -5.56
C GLY A 41 9.02 15.86 -6.96
N GLY A 42 8.82 14.69 -7.57
CA GLY A 42 9.20 14.41 -8.96
C GLY A 42 8.06 13.78 -9.75
N VAL A 43 7.97 14.08 -11.04
CA VAL A 43 7.05 13.39 -11.97
C VAL A 43 7.68 12.04 -12.33
N THR A 44 7.38 11.00 -11.56
CA THR A 44 7.93 9.67 -11.80
C THR A 44 7.04 8.89 -12.78
N THR A 45 7.59 8.52 -13.93
CA THR A 45 6.88 7.75 -14.98
C THR A 45 6.82 6.25 -14.72
N ARG A 46 7.40 5.77 -13.61
CA ARG A 46 7.40 4.37 -13.16
C ARG A 46 6.79 4.22 -11.77
N ARG A 47 6.45 2.97 -11.41
CA ARG A 47 6.09 2.64 -10.03
C ARG A 47 7.27 2.81 -9.06
N VAL A 48 6.95 3.17 -7.82
CA VAL A 48 7.82 3.05 -6.64
C VAL A 48 8.16 1.56 -6.45
N THR A 49 9.40 1.30 -6.06
CA THR A 49 9.93 -0.05 -5.80
C THR A 49 10.39 -0.17 -4.35
N VAL A 50 10.56 -1.41 -3.89
CA VAL A 50 11.12 -1.70 -2.56
C VAL A 50 12.50 -1.08 -2.34
N ARG A 51 13.28 -0.89 -3.42
CA ARG A 51 14.59 -0.20 -3.37
C ARG A 51 14.45 1.30 -3.11
N ASP A 52 13.42 1.94 -3.65
CA ASP A 52 13.16 3.37 -3.42
C ASP A 52 12.77 3.63 -1.95
N LEU A 53 12.00 2.71 -1.35
CA LEU A 53 11.60 2.75 0.06
C LEU A 53 12.79 2.49 1.01
N GLY A 54 13.64 1.51 0.69
CA GLY A 54 14.90 1.29 1.42
C GLY A 54 15.84 2.49 1.34
N ALA A 55 15.96 3.10 0.16
CA ALA A 55 16.74 4.32 -0.03
C ALA A 55 16.15 5.52 0.72
N ALA A 56 14.83 5.57 0.95
CA ALA A 56 14.19 6.60 1.77
C ALA A 56 14.62 6.50 3.25
N LYS A 57 14.69 5.29 3.83
CA LYS A 57 15.29 5.07 5.17
C LYS A 57 16.73 5.56 5.23
N GLY A 58 17.55 5.21 4.25
CA GLY A 58 18.95 5.67 4.16
C GLY A 58 19.12 7.19 4.08
N ARG A 59 18.06 7.94 3.70
CA ARG A 59 18.02 9.41 3.69
C ARG A 59 17.32 10.03 4.92
N GLY A 60 16.77 9.23 5.83
CA GLY A 60 15.88 9.70 6.90
C GLY A 60 14.54 10.26 6.40
N GLU A 61 14.12 9.91 5.18
CA GLU A 61 12.93 10.42 4.52
C GLU A 61 11.71 9.57 4.92
N LYS A 62 10.95 10.03 5.92
CA LYS A 62 9.76 9.29 6.41
C LYS A 62 8.64 9.21 5.37
N TRP A 63 7.86 8.12 5.38
CA TRP A 63 6.80 7.93 4.39
C TRP A 63 5.43 7.38 4.84
N PRO A 64 4.33 7.84 4.21
CA PRO A 64 3.00 7.33 4.47
C PRO A 64 2.69 6.10 3.61
N MET A 65 1.94 5.17 4.17
CA MET A 65 1.21 4.13 3.48
C MET A 65 -0.25 4.23 3.87
N LEU A 66 -1.15 3.96 2.94
CA LEU A 66 -2.59 3.82 3.22
C LEU A 66 -3.04 2.45 2.73
N THR A 67 -4.06 1.90 3.38
CA THR A 67 -4.76 0.78 2.76
C THR A 67 -5.58 1.25 1.55
N ALA A 68 -5.80 0.39 0.57
CA ALA A 68 -6.71 0.65 -0.54
C ALA A 68 -7.30 -0.68 -1.03
N TYR A 69 -8.52 -0.66 -1.54
CA TYR A 69 -9.25 -1.89 -1.87
C TYR A 69 -10.01 -1.82 -3.21
N ASP A 70 -10.13 -0.63 -3.81
CA ASP A 70 -10.80 -0.42 -5.10
C ASP A 70 -10.00 0.56 -5.98
N ALA A 71 -10.35 0.62 -7.26
CA ALA A 71 -9.64 1.43 -8.25
C ALA A 71 -9.81 2.96 -8.07
N MET A 72 -10.97 3.41 -7.57
CA MET A 72 -11.30 4.84 -7.42
C MET A 72 -10.58 5.44 -6.21
N THR A 73 -10.66 4.77 -5.06
CA THR A 73 -9.93 5.18 -3.85
C THR A 73 -8.42 5.13 -4.10
N ALA A 74 -7.94 4.07 -4.76
CA ALA A 74 -6.52 3.93 -5.09
C ALA A 74 -6.03 5.02 -6.06
N SER A 75 -6.82 5.44 -7.05
CA SER A 75 -6.43 6.51 -7.97
C SER A 75 -6.29 7.85 -7.25
N VAL A 76 -7.19 8.17 -6.31
CA VAL A 76 -7.09 9.39 -5.48
C VAL A 76 -5.81 9.38 -4.63
N PHE A 77 -5.45 8.25 -4.01
CA PHE A 77 -4.22 8.15 -3.22
C PHE A 77 -2.95 8.17 -4.10
N ASP A 78 -3.01 7.60 -5.31
CA ASP A 78 -1.93 7.71 -6.29
C ASP A 78 -1.76 9.17 -6.74
N GLU A 79 -2.83 9.89 -7.07
CA GLU A 79 -2.75 11.32 -7.43
C GLU A 79 -2.27 12.20 -6.27
N ALA A 80 -2.67 11.89 -5.02
CA ALA A 80 -2.22 12.57 -3.81
C ALA A 80 -0.74 12.33 -3.43
N GLY A 81 0.00 11.50 -4.20
CA GLY A 81 1.43 11.29 -4.00
C GLY A 81 1.79 10.20 -2.99
N ILE A 82 0.84 9.37 -2.53
CA ILE A 82 1.13 8.26 -1.61
C ILE A 82 2.07 7.25 -2.31
N PRO A 83 3.22 6.88 -1.72
CA PRO A 83 4.24 6.06 -2.38
C PRO A 83 3.95 4.55 -2.33
N ALA A 84 3.21 4.09 -1.31
CA ALA A 84 2.86 2.68 -1.12
C ALA A 84 1.39 2.53 -0.72
N LEU A 85 0.71 1.54 -1.29
CA LEU A 85 -0.66 1.16 -0.95
C LEU A 85 -0.70 -0.31 -0.51
N LEU A 86 -1.39 -0.57 0.61
CA LEU A 86 -1.61 -1.91 1.13
C LEU A 86 -3.04 -2.39 0.84
N VAL A 87 -3.16 -3.43 0.03
CA VAL A 87 -4.40 -4.21 -0.06
C VAL A 87 -4.36 -5.23 1.07
N GLY A 88 -4.84 -4.79 2.23
CA GLY A 88 -4.76 -5.56 3.47
C GLY A 88 -6.03 -6.38 3.75
N ASP A 89 -5.87 -7.48 4.48
CA ASP A 89 -6.99 -8.34 4.91
C ASP A 89 -8.01 -7.63 5.83
N SER A 90 -7.61 -6.50 6.44
CA SER A 90 -8.48 -5.45 7.03
C SER A 90 -9.72 -5.07 6.18
N MET A 91 -9.69 -5.31 4.86
CA MET A 91 -10.87 -5.18 3.98
C MET A 91 -12.04 -6.07 4.41
N GLY A 92 -11.77 -7.24 5.02
CA GLY A 92 -12.78 -8.13 5.57
C GLY A 92 -13.67 -7.39 6.57
N ASN A 93 -13.07 -6.65 7.50
CA ASN A 93 -13.82 -5.81 8.44
C ASN A 93 -14.44 -4.58 7.76
N CYS A 94 -13.63 -3.75 7.09
CA CYS A 94 -14.07 -2.40 6.71
C CYS A 94 -14.84 -2.32 5.38
N HIS A 95 -14.82 -3.37 4.54
CA HIS A 95 -15.52 -3.43 3.25
C HIS A 95 -16.50 -4.59 3.14
N LEU A 96 -16.16 -5.78 3.67
CA LEU A 96 -17.03 -6.97 3.59
C LEU A 96 -17.91 -7.18 4.83
N GLY A 97 -17.66 -6.47 5.93
CA GLY A 97 -18.47 -6.52 7.15
C GLY A 97 -18.23 -7.77 8.02
N TYR A 98 -17.11 -8.47 7.85
CA TYR A 98 -16.69 -9.56 8.72
C TYR A 98 -16.32 -9.06 10.13
N GLU A 99 -16.45 -9.93 11.14
CA GLU A 99 -16.08 -9.63 12.52
C GLU A 99 -14.56 -9.67 12.77
N SER A 100 -13.80 -10.38 11.92
CA SER A 100 -12.34 -10.45 11.94
C SER A 100 -11.79 -10.61 10.51
N THR A 101 -10.46 -10.57 10.34
CA THR A 101 -9.81 -10.84 9.05
C THR A 101 -9.67 -12.33 8.72
N VAL A 102 -9.97 -13.22 9.67
CA VAL A 102 -9.84 -14.69 9.53
C VAL A 102 -10.65 -15.29 8.37
N PRO A 103 -11.88 -14.83 8.05
CA PRO A 103 -12.66 -15.39 6.94
C PRO A 103 -12.18 -14.96 5.54
N VAL A 104 -11.28 -13.98 5.44
CA VAL A 104 -10.85 -13.40 4.16
C VAL A 104 -10.13 -14.44 3.30
N THR A 105 -10.57 -14.59 2.06
CA THR A 105 -10.05 -15.59 1.13
C THR A 105 -8.98 -15.02 0.19
N LEU A 106 -8.14 -15.90 -0.37
CA LEU A 106 -7.17 -15.53 -1.39
C LEU A 106 -7.82 -15.00 -2.68
N ASP A 107 -9.06 -15.42 -2.98
CA ASP A 107 -9.82 -14.97 -4.14
C ASP A 107 -10.24 -13.50 -4.02
N GLU A 108 -10.76 -13.11 -2.85
CA GLU A 108 -11.14 -11.73 -2.57
C GLU A 108 -9.91 -10.81 -2.54
N MET A 109 -8.81 -11.28 -1.93
CA MET A 109 -7.53 -10.57 -1.96
C MET A 109 -7.01 -10.37 -3.39
N ALA A 110 -7.06 -11.40 -4.25
CA ALA A 110 -6.66 -11.29 -5.65
C ALA A 110 -7.53 -10.28 -6.42
N MET A 111 -8.86 -10.33 -6.23
CA MET A 111 -9.82 -9.48 -6.92
C MET A 111 -9.65 -7.99 -6.57
N LEU A 112 -9.60 -7.66 -5.28
CA LEU A 112 -9.42 -6.28 -4.81
C LEU A 112 -8.00 -5.76 -5.14
N SER A 113 -6.98 -6.62 -5.03
CA SER A 113 -5.61 -6.26 -5.42
C SER A 113 -5.53 -5.87 -6.89
N ALA A 114 -6.22 -6.62 -7.76
CA ALA A 114 -6.25 -6.32 -9.19
C ALA A 114 -6.97 -4.99 -9.48
N ALA A 115 -7.97 -4.62 -8.67
CA ALA A 115 -8.64 -3.31 -8.78
C ALA A 115 -7.70 -2.16 -8.41
N VAL A 116 -6.98 -2.27 -7.29
CA VAL A 116 -6.01 -1.26 -6.82
C VAL A 116 -4.84 -1.10 -7.80
N VAL A 117 -4.32 -2.20 -8.35
CA VAL A 117 -3.27 -2.15 -9.38
C VAL A 117 -3.76 -1.45 -10.65
N ARG A 118 -5.00 -1.68 -11.09
CA ARG A 118 -5.61 -0.95 -12.22
C ARG A 118 -5.86 0.54 -11.94
N GLY A 119 -6.17 0.89 -10.69
CA GLY A 119 -6.41 2.28 -10.28
C GLY A 119 -5.16 3.14 -10.14
N THR A 120 -3.97 2.53 -10.08
CA THR A 120 -2.70 3.23 -9.78
C THR A 120 -1.70 3.17 -10.93
N ARG A 121 -0.82 4.17 -11.01
CA ARG A 121 0.30 4.25 -11.96
C ARG A 121 1.65 4.33 -11.26
N ARG A 122 1.73 4.93 -10.07
CA ARG A 122 3.00 5.17 -9.37
C ARG A 122 3.16 4.37 -8.07
N ALA A 123 2.14 4.22 -7.24
CA ALA A 123 2.31 3.58 -5.95
C ALA A 123 2.84 2.13 -6.08
N LEU A 124 3.70 1.73 -5.15
CA LEU A 124 3.97 0.31 -4.91
C LEU A 124 2.70 -0.29 -4.29
N VAL A 125 2.10 -1.28 -4.95
CA VAL A 125 0.96 -2.00 -4.38
C VAL A 125 1.46 -3.29 -3.72
N ILE A 126 1.20 -3.42 -2.43
CA ILE A 126 1.48 -4.61 -1.61
C ILE A 126 0.14 -5.27 -1.30
N ALA A 127 0.05 -6.60 -1.36
CA ALA A 127 -1.14 -7.35 -0.97
C ALA A 127 -0.86 -8.32 0.18
N ASP A 128 -1.79 -8.44 1.12
CA ASP A 128 -1.70 -9.43 2.19
C ASP A 128 -1.87 -10.88 1.68
N LEU A 129 -1.09 -11.79 2.25
CA LEU A 129 -1.43 -13.21 2.31
C LEU A 129 -2.43 -13.38 3.48
N PRO A 130 -3.71 -13.72 3.20
CA PRO A 130 -4.70 -13.83 4.26
C PRO A 130 -4.49 -15.11 5.08
N PHE A 131 -5.22 -15.21 6.20
CA PHE A 131 -5.10 -16.33 7.13
C PHE A 131 -5.27 -17.70 6.43
N GLY A 132 -4.44 -18.67 6.82
CA GLY A 132 -4.43 -20.03 6.28
C GLY A 132 -3.71 -20.22 4.95
N THR A 133 -3.20 -19.15 4.30
CA THR A 133 -2.58 -19.23 2.97
C THR A 133 -1.05 -19.33 2.94
N TYR A 134 -0.39 -19.18 4.09
CA TYR A 134 1.08 -19.30 4.23
C TYR A 134 1.55 -20.10 5.46
N GLN A 135 0.63 -20.41 6.38
CA GLN A 135 0.90 -21.03 7.67
C GLN A 135 1.17 -22.53 7.60
N GLU A 136 0.79 -23.22 6.51
CA GLU A 136 1.14 -24.63 6.26
C GLU A 136 2.65 -24.81 6.03
N GLY A 137 3.32 -23.78 5.50
CA GLY A 137 4.76 -23.75 5.28
C GLY A 137 5.17 -22.96 4.03
N ALA A 138 6.48 -22.80 3.83
CA ALA A 138 7.06 -21.99 2.77
C ALA A 138 6.54 -22.35 1.36
N ALA A 139 6.37 -23.64 1.05
CA ALA A 139 5.86 -24.08 -0.24
C ALA A 139 4.38 -23.66 -0.49
N GLN A 140 3.57 -23.54 0.56
CA GLN A 140 2.20 -23.00 0.46
C GLN A 140 2.25 -21.49 0.24
N ALA A 141 3.03 -20.78 1.05
CA ALA A 141 3.24 -19.34 0.92
C ALA A 141 3.66 -18.94 -0.49
N LEU A 142 4.60 -19.68 -1.10
CA LEU A 142 5.05 -19.45 -2.48
C LEU A 142 3.94 -19.62 -3.51
N ARG A 143 3.07 -20.63 -3.38
CA ARG A 143 1.91 -20.80 -4.27
C ARG A 143 0.95 -19.60 -4.15
N SER A 144 0.59 -19.22 -2.93
CA SER A 144 -0.34 -18.12 -2.65
C SER A 144 0.20 -16.76 -3.11
N ALA A 145 1.46 -16.45 -2.83
CA ALA A 145 2.10 -15.22 -3.26
C ALA A 145 2.30 -15.15 -4.79
N THR A 146 2.73 -16.25 -5.41
CA THR A 146 2.83 -16.34 -6.88
C THR A 146 1.48 -16.06 -7.52
N ARG A 147 0.40 -16.55 -6.91
CA ARG A 147 -0.97 -16.31 -7.37
C ARG A 147 -1.32 -14.83 -7.33
N LEU A 148 -1.14 -14.15 -6.18
CA LEU A 148 -1.39 -12.71 -6.07
C LEU A 148 -0.55 -11.91 -7.08
N VAL A 149 0.76 -12.14 -7.15
CA VAL A 149 1.65 -11.43 -8.09
C VAL A 149 1.19 -11.59 -9.54
N LYS A 150 0.80 -12.80 -9.96
CA LYS A 150 0.40 -13.08 -11.35
C LYS A 150 -1.02 -12.65 -11.69
N GLU A 151 -1.99 -12.86 -10.81
CA GLU A 151 -3.41 -12.56 -11.08
C GLU A 151 -3.77 -11.09 -10.84
N SER A 152 -3.10 -10.44 -9.87
CA SER A 152 -3.40 -9.06 -9.50
C SER A 152 -2.37 -8.03 -9.97
N GLY A 153 -1.12 -8.42 -10.21
CA GLY A 153 -0.04 -7.51 -10.62
C GLY A 153 0.57 -6.68 -9.48
N VAL A 154 0.42 -7.12 -8.23
CA VAL A 154 1.07 -6.51 -7.04
C VAL A 154 2.60 -6.58 -7.14
N GLY A 155 3.27 -5.56 -6.60
CA GLY A 155 4.74 -5.48 -6.61
C GLY A 155 5.41 -6.18 -5.43
N ALA A 156 4.65 -6.53 -4.39
CA ALA A 156 5.10 -7.21 -3.18
C ALA A 156 3.93 -7.89 -2.46
N VAL A 157 4.23 -8.75 -1.48
CA VAL A 157 3.24 -9.32 -0.56
C VAL A 157 3.54 -8.96 0.91
N LYS A 158 2.52 -8.93 1.78
CA LYS A 158 2.66 -8.88 3.24
C LYS A 158 2.25 -10.23 3.87
N LEU A 159 2.92 -10.64 4.94
CA LEU A 159 2.53 -11.80 5.77
C LEU A 159 2.84 -11.56 7.25
N GLU A 160 2.12 -12.25 8.15
CA GLU A 160 2.19 -12.01 9.60
C GLU A 160 2.87 -13.12 10.40
N GLY A 161 3.91 -12.76 11.13
CA GLY A 161 4.72 -13.67 11.95
C GLY A 161 6.19 -13.25 11.95
N GLY A 162 6.85 -13.46 13.08
CA GLY A 162 8.29 -13.26 13.24
C GLY A 162 9.08 -14.53 12.94
N GLU A 163 9.78 -15.08 13.95
CA GLU A 163 10.62 -16.28 13.83
C GLU A 163 9.87 -17.45 13.17
N ARG A 164 8.59 -17.64 13.53
CA ARG A 164 7.70 -18.69 12.97
C ARG A 164 7.40 -18.58 11.47
N SER A 165 7.83 -17.50 10.81
CA SER A 165 7.56 -17.22 9.39
C SER A 165 8.81 -16.90 8.58
N ALA A 166 10.00 -17.04 9.19
CA ALA A 166 11.28 -16.79 8.51
C ALA A 166 11.46 -17.67 7.26
N ASP A 167 11.17 -18.97 7.33
CA ASP A 167 11.26 -19.91 6.19
C ASP A 167 10.36 -19.50 5.01
N GLN A 168 9.14 -19.02 5.30
CA GLN A 168 8.22 -18.47 4.30
C GLN A 168 8.82 -17.23 3.64
N VAL A 169 9.33 -16.27 4.44
CA VAL A 169 9.96 -15.05 3.95
C VAL A 169 11.15 -15.38 3.06
N GLU A 170 12.07 -16.24 3.52
CA GLU A 170 13.29 -16.58 2.80
C GLU A 170 12.99 -17.22 1.43
N LEU A 171 12.06 -18.20 1.38
CA LEU A 171 11.72 -18.85 0.12
C LEU A 171 11.04 -17.89 -0.86
N LEU A 172 10.16 -17.01 -0.39
CA LEU A 172 9.50 -16.01 -1.22
C LEU A 172 10.52 -15.03 -1.83
N VAL A 173 11.42 -14.50 -0.99
CA VAL A 173 12.46 -13.55 -1.40
C VAL A 173 13.45 -14.21 -2.38
N ARG A 174 13.89 -15.43 -2.09
CA ARG A 174 14.75 -16.23 -3.00
C ARG A 174 14.05 -16.60 -4.31
N SER A 175 12.72 -16.66 -4.33
CA SER A 175 11.91 -16.84 -5.54
C SER A 175 11.63 -15.53 -6.30
N GLY A 176 12.17 -14.40 -5.83
CA GLY A 176 12.02 -13.08 -6.47
C GLY A 176 10.75 -12.32 -6.08
N ILE A 177 10.00 -12.76 -5.06
CA ILE A 177 8.82 -12.06 -4.55
C ILE A 177 9.23 -11.21 -3.35
N PRO A 178 9.14 -9.87 -3.41
CA PRO A 178 9.45 -9.02 -2.25
C PRO A 178 8.41 -9.20 -1.13
N VAL A 179 8.88 -9.39 0.09
CA VAL A 179 8.03 -9.58 1.28
C VAL A 179 8.16 -8.41 2.25
N MET A 180 7.02 -7.85 2.63
CA MET A 180 6.86 -7.00 3.82
C MET A 180 6.45 -7.91 4.98
N ALA A 181 7.24 -7.97 6.04
CA ALA A 181 6.87 -8.75 7.22
C ALA A 181 5.93 -7.95 8.13
N HIS A 182 5.17 -8.63 8.98
CA HIS A 182 4.35 -8.01 10.01
C HIS A 182 4.58 -8.71 11.37
N VAL A 183 5.03 -7.93 12.36
CA VAL A 183 5.27 -8.37 13.75
C VAL A 183 4.62 -7.40 14.75
N GLY A 184 4.51 -7.84 16.00
CA GLY A 184 3.68 -7.17 17.01
C GLY A 184 2.28 -7.77 17.01
N LEU A 185 1.24 -6.93 17.06
CA LEU A 185 -0.13 -7.40 16.99
C LEU A 185 -0.44 -7.86 15.56
N THR A 186 -0.59 -9.17 15.37
CA THR A 186 -0.96 -9.79 14.09
C THR A 186 -2.45 -10.16 14.11
N PRO A 187 -3.35 -9.39 13.46
CA PRO A 187 -4.80 -9.59 13.55
C PRO A 187 -5.27 -10.98 13.12
N GLN A 188 -4.56 -11.67 12.22
CA GLN A 188 -4.87 -13.05 11.85
C GLN A 188 -4.77 -14.04 13.03
N SER A 189 -4.03 -13.66 14.08
CA SER A 189 -3.89 -14.43 15.33
C SER A 189 -4.83 -13.95 16.45
N VAL A 190 -5.86 -13.14 16.15
CA VAL A 190 -6.77 -12.52 17.15
C VAL A 190 -7.37 -13.52 18.14
N HIS A 191 -7.73 -14.73 17.72
CA HIS A 191 -8.31 -15.74 18.60
C HIS A 191 -7.31 -16.30 19.64
N ALA A 192 -6.01 -16.23 19.37
CA ALA A 192 -4.96 -16.64 20.30
C ALA A 192 -4.46 -15.49 21.18
N MET A 193 -4.37 -14.27 20.64
CA MET A 193 -3.69 -13.14 21.28
C MET A 193 -4.64 -12.04 21.80
N GLY A 194 -5.80 -11.88 21.16
CA GLY A 194 -6.68 -10.73 21.29
C GLY A 194 -6.07 -9.42 20.76
N TYR A 195 -6.89 -8.38 20.66
CA TYR A 195 -6.43 -7.03 20.33
C TYR A 195 -5.74 -6.38 21.54
N ARG A 196 -4.44 -6.66 21.72
CA ARG A 196 -3.63 -6.18 22.84
C ARG A 196 -2.30 -5.60 22.35
N ILE A 197 -1.78 -4.62 23.11
CA ILE A 197 -0.45 -4.04 22.91
C ILE A 197 0.61 -5.13 23.18
N GLN A 198 1.48 -5.37 22.20
CA GLN A 198 2.54 -6.38 22.28
C GLN A 198 3.85 -5.79 22.81
N GLY A 199 4.85 -6.63 23.10
CA GLY A 199 6.17 -6.16 23.58
C GLY A 199 6.16 -5.48 24.95
N ARG A 200 5.21 -5.85 25.84
CA ARG A 200 5.14 -5.33 27.22
C ARG A 200 5.91 -6.24 28.17
N GLY A 201 6.91 -5.66 28.85
CA GLY A 201 7.82 -6.40 29.71
C GLY A 201 9.00 -6.99 28.93
N GLU A 202 10.11 -7.21 29.63
CA GLU A 202 11.42 -7.53 29.03
C GLU A 202 11.36 -8.72 28.06
N GLU A 203 10.79 -9.85 28.49
CA GLU A 203 10.72 -11.07 27.67
C GLU A 203 9.96 -10.86 26.35
N ALA A 204 8.82 -10.16 26.39
CA ALA A 204 8.03 -9.86 25.21
C ALA A 204 8.69 -8.81 24.30
N ALA A 205 9.45 -7.87 24.87
CA ALA A 205 10.25 -6.91 24.12
C ALA A 205 11.40 -7.61 23.38
N GLN A 206 12.12 -8.50 24.07
CA GLN A 206 13.19 -9.32 23.48
C GLN A 206 12.64 -10.30 22.42
N GLN A 207 11.44 -10.86 22.61
CA GLN A 207 10.78 -11.67 21.58
C GLN A 207 10.46 -10.84 20.33
N LEU A 208 9.90 -9.63 20.48
CA LEU A 208 9.62 -8.76 19.33
C LEU A 208 10.91 -8.37 18.57
N LEU A 209 12.01 -8.12 19.28
CA LEU A 209 13.32 -7.84 18.66
C LEU A 209 13.85 -9.05 17.88
N ARG A 210 13.73 -10.28 18.42
CA ARG A 210 14.07 -11.52 17.69
C ARG A 210 13.18 -11.70 16.47
N ASP A 211 11.87 -11.56 16.61
CA ASP A 211 10.89 -11.67 15.54
C ASP A 211 11.18 -10.71 14.38
N ALA A 212 11.41 -9.43 14.70
CA ALA A 212 11.69 -8.40 13.71
C ALA A 212 13.05 -8.62 13.03
N LYS A 213 14.06 -9.09 13.77
CA LYS A 213 15.37 -9.44 13.21
C LYS A 213 15.31 -10.69 12.33
N ALA A 214 14.62 -11.74 12.75
CA ALA A 214 14.54 -12.99 12.00
C ALA A 214 13.92 -12.82 10.60
N VAL A 215 12.87 -12.01 10.48
CA VAL A 215 12.25 -11.72 9.17
C VAL A 215 13.10 -10.79 8.30
N ALA A 216 13.86 -9.87 8.90
CA ALA A 216 14.80 -9.02 8.18
C ALA A 216 16.02 -9.82 7.68
N ASP A 217 16.58 -10.69 8.53
CA ASP A 217 17.69 -11.59 8.19
C ASP A 217 17.25 -12.62 7.13
N ALA A 218 15.98 -13.05 7.11
CA ALA A 218 15.37 -13.84 6.04
C ALA A 218 15.12 -13.06 4.73
N GLY A 219 15.37 -11.75 4.71
CA GLY A 219 15.33 -10.91 3.51
C GLY A 219 14.04 -10.13 3.26
N ALA A 220 13.14 -9.99 4.25
CA ALA A 220 12.00 -9.08 4.14
C ALA A 220 12.49 -7.65 3.84
N PHE A 221 11.92 -6.97 2.84
CA PHE A 221 12.39 -5.63 2.45
C PHE A 221 11.95 -4.53 3.42
N SER A 222 11.01 -4.84 4.33
CA SER A 222 10.49 -3.94 5.35
C SER A 222 9.68 -4.71 6.41
N VAL A 223 9.45 -4.10 7.57
CA VAL A 223 8.73 -4.73 8.70
C VAL A 223 7.66 -3.79 9.26
N VAL A 224 6.39 -4.22 9.24
CA VAL A 224 5.30 -3.54 9.95
C VAL A 224 5.39 -3.86 11.44
N LEU A 225 5.22 -2.82 12.28
CA LEU A 225 5.13 -2.90 13.73
C LEU A 225 3.74 -2.41 14.17
N GLU A 226 2.86 -3.32 14.60
CA GLU A 226 1.51 -2.98 15.05
C GLU A 226 1.34 -3.05 16.58
N ALA A 227 0.75 -1.99 17.15
CA ALA A 227 0.42 -1.86 18.56
C ALA A 227 1.60 -2.18 19.52
N VAL A 228 2.76 -1.59 19.25
CA VAL A 228 4.02 -1.73 20.00
C VAL A 228 4.30 -0.46 20.83
N PRO A 229 4.86 -0.55 22.06
CA PRO A 229 5.38 0.60 22.79
C PRO A 229 6.37 1.43 21.94
N ALA A 230 6.21 2.75 21.94
CA ALA A 230 6.98 3.63 21.04
C ALA A 230 8.51 3.54 21.24
N GLU A 231 8.98 3.34 22.47
CA GLU A 231 10.41 3.20 22.77
C GLU A 231 10.99 1.91 22.18
N LEU A 232 10.27 0.79 22.31
CA LEU A 232 10.64 -0.51 21.73
C LEU A 232 10.57 -0.47 20.19
N ALA A 233 9.55 0.16 19.62
CA ALA A 233 9.46 0.35 18.17
C ALA A 233 10.60 1.22 17.62
N ALA A 234 11.03 2.25 18.38
CA ALA A 234 12.21 3.05 18.05
C ALA A 234 13.50 2.22 18.15
N GLU A 235 13.60 1.31 19.12
CA GLU A 235 14.73 0.36 19.25
C GLU A 235 14.81 -0.61 18.07
N VAL A 236 13.69 -1.27 17.73
CA VAL A 236 13.58 -2.13 16.53
C VAL A 236 13.94 -1.35 15.26
N THR A 237 13.49 -0.09 15.14
CA THR A 237 13.77 0.73 13.95
C THR A 237 15.26 1.06 13.80
N ARG A 238 15.98 1.23 14.91
CA ARG A 238 17.44 1.46 14.92
C ARG A 238 18.26 0.18 14.74
N SER A 239 17.72 -1.00 15.04
CA SER A 239 18.43 -2.29 14.93
C SER A 239 18.29 -2.97 13.57
N LEU A 240 17.39 -2.50 12.70
CA LEU A 240 17.14 -3.03 11.36
C LEU A 240 17.63 -2.08 10.25
N ASP A 241 18.36 -2.63 9.28
CA ASP A 241 18.73 -1.91 8.04
C ASP A 241 17.53 -1.63 7.11
N VAL A 242 16.44 -2.39 7.26
CA VAL A 242 15.22 -2.28 6.45
C VAL A 242 14.21 -1.29 7.06
N PRO A 243 13.37 -0.62 6.25
CA PRO A 243 12.29 0.25 6.73
C PRO A 243 11.33 -0.44 7.72
N THR A 244 11.05 0.21 8.84
CA THR A 244 9.93 -0.12 9.71
C THR A 244 8.70 0.73 9.37
N ILE A 245 7.52 0.14 9.42
CA ILE A 245 6.24 0.83 9.24
C ILE A 245 5.42 0.74 10.52
N GLY A 246 5.17 1.87 11.16
CA GLY A 246 4.37 1.91 12.38
C GLY A 246 2.86 1.97 12.12
N ILE A 247 2.09 1.21 12.89
CA ILE A 247 0.66 1.45 13.12
C ILE A 247 0.36 1.30 14.61
N GLY A 248 0.20 2.45 15.29
CA GLY A 248 0.17 2.48 16.75
C GLY A 248 1.51 2.16 17.42
N ALA A 249 2.63 2.27 16.70
CA ALA A 249 4.00 2.03 17.18
C ALA A 249 4.81 3.32 17.45
N GLY A 250 4.16 4.49 17.49
CA GLY A 250 4.82 5.78 17.70
C GLY A 250 5.50 6.34 16.43
N ALA A 251 6.07 7.53 16.56
CA ALA A 251 6.55 8.33 15.43
C ALA A 251 7.93 7.89 14.88
N GLU A 252 8.69 7.08 15.63
CA GLU A 252 10.10 6.77 15.33
C GLU A 252 10.32 5.64 14.33
N CYS A 253 9.25 5.04 13.79
CA CYS A 253 9.35 4.18 12.61
C CYS A 253 9.71 5.01 11.36
N ASP A 254 10.32 4.37 10.37
CA ASP A 254 10.66 5.00 9.08
C ASP A 254 9.41 5.41 8.28
N ALA A 255 8.29 4.73 8.52
CA ALA A 255 7.03 4.96 7.85
C ALA A 255 5.83 4.79 8.79
N GLN A 256 4.64 5.16 8.33
CA GLN A 256 3.38 4.98 9.06
C GLN A 256 2.30 4.42 8.12
N VAL A 257 1.45 3.53 8.62
CA VAL A 257 0.27 3.01 7.91
C VAL A 257 -1.01 3.23 8.71
N LEU A 258 -2.10 3.52 8.01
CA LEU A 258 -3.46 3.52 8.56
C LEU A 258 -4.42 2.82 7.59
N VAL A 259 -5.45 2.19 8.16
CA VAL A 259 -6.65 1.80 7.42
C VAL A 259 -7.32 3.08 6.90
N TRP A 260 -7.57 3.17 5.60
CA TRP A 260 -8.01 4.45 5.02
C TRP A 260 -9.39 4.89 5.50
N THR A 261 -10.29 3.95 5.79
CA THR A 261 -11.64 4.25 6.30
C THR A 261 -11.61 4.86 7.69
N ASP A 262 -10.65 4.46 8.52
CA ASP A 262 -10.39 5.05 9.84
C ASP A 262 -9.78 6.44 9.69
N MET A 263 -8.74 6.55 8.86
CA MET A 263 -8.05 7.82 8.54
C MET A 263 -9.01 8.88 7.98
N ALA A 264 -9.99 8.48 7.16
CA ALA A 264 -10.95 9.38 6.54
C ALA A 264 -12.27 9.57 7.32
N GLY A 265 -12.40 9.00 8.52
CA GLY A 265 -13.61 9.11 9.34
C GLY A 265 -14.86 8.51 8.65
N LEU A 266 -14.69 7.39 7.95
CA LEU A 266 -15.77 6.60 7.34
C LEU A 266 -16.22 5.45 8.24
N THR A 267 -15.30 4.85 9.00
CA THR A 267 -15.58 3.81 9.99
C THR A 267 -16.55 4.32 11.07
N SER A 268 -17.53 3.52 11.45
CA SER A 268 -18.52 3.88 12.46
C SER A 268 -18.05 3.58 13.89
N GLY A 269 -18.35 4.48 14.82
CA GLY A 269 -18.12 4.25 16.25
C GLY A 269 -16.77 4.78 16.72
N LYS A 270 -16.13 4.09 17.67
CA LYS A 270 -14.88 4.53 18.29
C LYS A 270 -13.67 3.89 17.59
N VAL A 271 -12.96 4.67 16.79
CA VAL A 271 -11.68 4.25 16.18
C VAL A 271 -10.58 3.98 17.24
N PRO A 272 -9.57 3.16 16.93
CA PRO A 272 -8.42 2.91 17.82
C PRO A 272 -7.68 4.20 18.22
N ARG A 273 -7.08 4.25 19.42
CA ARG A 273 -6.40 5.44 19.97
C ARG A 273 -5.25 5.98 19.09
N PHE A 274 -4.66 5.13 18.26
CA PHE A 274 -3.57 5.52 17.34
C PHE A 274 -4.06 6.17 16.04
N VAL A 275 -5.36 6.11 15.74
CA VAL A 275 -5.95 6.74 14.56
C VAL A 275 -6.09 8.25 14.79
N LYS A 276 -5.73 9.02 13.77
CA LYS A 276 -6.16 10.40 13.61
C LYS A 276 -7.08 10.46 12.39
N GLU A 277 -8.29 10.99 12.60
CA GLU A 277 -9.20 11.32 11.51
C GLU A 277 -8.74 12.61 10.81
N TYR A 278 -8.65 12.58 9.48
CA TYR A 278 -8.33 13.72 8.60
C TYR A 278 -9.56 14.23 7.83
N ALA A 279 -10.66 13.49 7.84
CA ALA A 279 -11.94 13.84 7.25
C ALA A 279 -13.08 13.23 8.09
N ARG A 280 -14.33 13.53 7.71
CA ARG A 280 -15.55 12.94 8.30
C ARG A 280 -16.44 12.33 7.22
N LEU A 281 -15.88 11.44 6.39
CA LEU A 281 -16.59 10.92 5.22
C LEU A 281 -17.92 10.23 5.56
N ARG A 282 -18.08 9.64 6.75
CA ARG A 282 -19.36 9.08 7.21
C ARG A 282 -20.45 10.14 7.33
N GLU A 283 -20.11 11.32 7.85
CA GLU A 283 -21.01 12.46 8.00
C GLU A 283 -21.35 13.05 6.62
N THR A 284 -20.33 13.28 5.79
CA THR A 284 -20.48 13.83 4.43
C THR A 284 -21.33 12.94 3.53
N LEU A 285 -21.03 11.63 3.45
CA LEU A 285 -21.77 10.68 2.61
C LEU A 285 -23.21 10.50 3.10
N GLY A 286 -23.42 10.42 4.43
CA GLY A 286 -24.76 10.36 5.01
C GLY A 286 -25.57 11.63 4.77
N GLY A 287 -24.92 12.81 4.77
CA GLY A 287 -25.54 14.09 4.43
C GLY A 287 -25.99 14.15 2.98
N ALA A 288 -25.10 13.79 2.04
CA ALA A 288 -25.40 13.74 0.61
C ALA A 288 -26.54 12.76 0.29
N ALA A 289 -26.55 11.58 0.91
CA ALA A 289 -27.60 10.59 0.73
C ALA A 289 -28.98 11.08 1.24
N ARG A 290 -29.02 11.83 2.36
CA ARG A 290 -30.25 12.46 2.87
C ARG A 290 -30.73 13.57 1.94
N ALA A 291 -29.85 14.50 1.55
CA ALA A 291 -30.21 15.59 0.65
C ALA A 291 -30.79 15.07 -0.68
N PHE A 292 -30.17 14.04 -1.27
CA PHE A 292 -30.72 13.38 -2.47
C PHE A 292 -32.10 12.74 -2.23
N ALA A 293 -32.31 12.09 -1.09
CA ALA A 293 -33.61 11.53 -0.74
C ALA A 293 -34.67 12.62 -0.52
N ASP A 294 -34.33 13.72 0.14
CA ASP A 294 -35.20 14.87 0.37
C ASP A 294 -35.59 15.55 -0.95
N ASP A 295 -34.63 15.73 -1.88
CA ASP A 295 -34.89 16.28 -3.22
C ASP A 295 -35.81 15.37 -4.05
N VAL A 296 -35.66 14.04 -3.97
CA VAL A 296 -36.52 13.08 -4.67
C VAL A 296 -37.93 13.04 -4.07
N VAL A 297 -38.05 13.00 -2.74
CA VAL A 297 -39.35 12.96 -2.04
C VAL A 297 -40.11 14.29 -2.21
N GLY A 298 -39.39 15.42 -2.23
CA GLY A 298 -39.95 16.74 -2.49
C GLY A 298 -40.23 17.04 -3.97
N GLY A 299 -39.81 16.17 -4.90
CA GLY A 299 -39.95 16.38 -6.35
C GLY A 299 -39.04 17.48 -6.93
N ALA A 300 -38.01 17.90 -6.20
CA ALA A 300 -36.99 18.84 -6.68
C ALA A 300 -35.98 18.16 -7.62
N PHE A 301 -35.76 16.85 -7.46
CA PHE A 301 -34.98 16.02 -8.39
C PHE A 301 -35.86 14.96 -9.09
N PRO A 302 -35.70 14.73 -10.41
CA PRO A 302 -34.78 15.40 -11.31
C PRO A 302 -35.27 16.78 -11.78
N GLU A 303 -34.37 17.74 -11.83
CA GLU A 303 -34.58 18.99 -12.56
C GLU A 303 -34.72 18.74 -14.07
N ALA A 304 -35.30 19.71 -14.81
CA ALA A 304 -35.39 19.66 -16.27
C ALA A 304 -34.02 19.46 -16.96
N ARG A 305 -32.94 20.05 -16.43
CA ARG A 305 -31.56 19.87 -16.95
C ARG A 305 -31.00 18.45 -16.78
N HIS A 306 -31.61 17.64 -15.92
CA HIS A 306 -31.26 16.23 -15.68
C HIS A 306 -32.22 15.26 -16.40
N SER A 307 -33.14 15.79 -17.22
CA SER A 307 -34.17 15.05 -17.93
C SER A 307 -33.94 15.12 -19.44
N PHE A 308 -34.25 14.04 -20.16
CA PHE A 308 -34.12 13.97 -21.62
C PHE A 308 -35.51 13.89 -22.27
N SER A 309 -35.65 14.47 -23.47
CA SER A 309 -36.87 14.54 -24.29
C SER A 309 -36.61 14.10 -25.71
#